data_AF-A0A950RTU3-F1
#
_entry.id   AF-A0A950RTU3-F1
#
_cell.length_a   1.000
_cell.length_b   1.000
_cell.length_c   1.000
_cell.angle_alpha   90.00
_cell.angle_beta   90.00
_cell.angle_gamma   90.00
#
_symmetry.space_group_name_H-M   'P 1'
#
loop_
_entity.id
_entity.type
_entity.pdbx_description
1 polymer ?
#
loop_
_entity_poly.entity_id
_entity_poly.type
_entity_poly.pdbx_seq_one_letter_code
_entity_poly.pdbx_strand_id
1 'polypeptide(L)'
;RVQLHWADMAGLSAILGDKTYDVVFCTGVLMYLDRPEALAVVRDMLSRCRRLLALSGPAWSEGDNRTLAHPVRRETDGSFIHNLDELVTASGGEVIGRRWEGARQVDGHTIYFVFARPRCRPA
;
A
#
# COMPACT_ATOMS: atom_id res chain seq x y z
N ARG A 1 -13.25 18.02 -11.83
CA ARG A 1 -14.45 17.28 -11.39
C ARG A 1 -13.98 16.17 -10.45
N VAL A 2 -14.58 16.02 -9.27
CA VAL A 2 -14.28 14.94 -8.33
C VAL A 2 -15.43 13.93 -8.38
N GLN A 3 -15.11 12.63 -8.41
CA GLN A 3 -16.07 11.54 -8.28
C GLN A 3 -15.81 10.84 -6.95
N LEU A 4 -16.86 10.68 -6.14
CA LEU A 4 -16.80 9.99 -4.86
C LEU A 4 -17.50 8.65 -5.00
N HIS A 5 -16.87 7.61 -4.48
CA HIS A 5 -17.38 6.25 -4.46
C HIS A 5 -17.41 5.76 -3.01
N TRP A 6 -18.50 5.12 -2.61
CA TRP A 6 -18.58 4.41 -1.34
C TRP A 6 -18.53 2.91 -1.62
N ALA A 7 -17.55 2.23 -1.03
CA ALA A 7 -17.32 0.81 -1.23
C ALA A 7 -16.28 0.29 -0.23
N ASP A 8 -16.13 -1.03 -0.20
CA ASP A 8 -15.11 -1.74 0.56
C ASP A 8 -13.81 -1.86 -0.26
N MET A 9 -12.67 -1.58 0.35
CA MET A 9 -11.38 -1.70 -0.30
C MET A 9 -11.04 -3.14 -0.68
N ALA A 10 -11.51 -4.14 0.07
CA ALA A 10 -11.32 -5.54 -0.28
C ALA A 10 -11.96 -5.89 -1.64
N GLY A 11 -12.97 -5.11 -2.07
CA GLY A 11 -13.64 -5.22 -3.37
C GLY A 11 -13.14 -4.23 -4.43
N LEU A 12 -11.90 -3.73 -4.33
CA LEU A 12 -11.39 -2.63 -5.16
C LEU A 12 -11.60 -2.84 -6.68
N SER A 13 -11.31 -4.04 -7.19
CA SER A 13 -11.46 -4.35 -8.62
C SER A 13 -12.86 -4.05 -9.17
N ALA A 14 -13.92 -4.34 -8.42
CA ALA A 14 -15.30 -4.06 -8.83
C ALA A 14 -15.58 -2.56 -8.95
N ILE A 15 -14.92 -1.73 -8.14
CA ILE A 15 -15.07 -0.27 -8.14
C ILE A 15 -14.33 0.36 -9.33
N LEU A 16 -13.10 -0.10 -9.58
CA LEU A 16 -12.26 0.46 -10.64
C LEU A 16 -12.77 0.05 -12.04
N GLY A 17 -13.62 -0.98 -12.16
CA GLY A 17 -14.26 -1.37 -13.43
C GLY A 17 -13.21 -1.81 -14.42
N ASP A 18 -13.06 -1.14 -15.57
CA ASP A 18 -11.92 -1.29 -16.52
C ASP A 18 -11.06 -0.02 -16.62
N LYS A 19 -11.24 0.91 -15.68
CA LYS A 19 -10.52 2.19 -15.71
C LYS A 19 -9.06 1.99 -15.36
N THR A 20 -8.23 2.82 -16.00
CA THR A 20 -6.80 2.95 -15.71
C THR A 20 -6.49 4.37 -15.29
N TYR A 21 -5.48 4.52 -14.45
CA TYR A 21 -5.09 5.75 -13.79
C TYR A 21 -3.60 5.98 -14.00
N ASP A 22 -3.19 7.22 -14.29
CA ASP A 22 -1.77 7.56 -14.35
C ASP A 22 -1.11 7.42 -12.97
N VAL A 23 -1.84 7.80 -11.93
CA VAL A 23 -1.37 7.78 -10.54
C VAL A 23 -2.46 7.22 -9.62
N VAL A 24 -2.05 6.37 -8.68
CA VAL A 24 -2.90 5.86 -7.60
C VAL A 24 -2.24 6.18 -6.26
N PHE A 25 -3.02 6.71 -5.32
CA PHE A 25 -2.59 6.98 -3.95
C PHE A 25 -3.37 6.09 -2.99
N CYS A 26 -2.67 5.42 -2.07
CA CYS A 26 -3.28 4.66 -1.00
C CYS A 26 -2.58 5.02 0.32
N THR A 27 -3.35 5.55 1.27
CA THR A 27 -2.82 6.06 2.54
C THR A 27 -3.66 5.56 3.70
N GLY A 28 -3.03 4.87 4.64
CA GLY A 28 -3.69 4.39 5.85
C GLY A 28 -4.78 3.35 5.64
N VAL A 29 -4.90 2.75 4.44
CA VAL A 29 -5.96 1.76 4.15
C VAL A 29 -5.46 0.33 4.37
N LEU A 30 -4.26 0.00 3.88
CA LEU A 30 -3.74 -1.38 3.90
C LEU A 30 -3.58 -1.91 5.33
N MET A 31 -3.42 -1.04 6.33
CA MET A 31 -3.29 -1.43 7.74
C MET A 31 -4.56 -2.04 8.35
N TYR A 32 -5.70 -2.00 7.64
CA TYR A 32 -6.95 -2.64 8.07
C TYR A 32 -7.24 -3.95 7.33
N LEU A 33 -6.32 -4.37 6.45
CA LEU A 33 -6.46 -5.59 5.65
C LEU A 33 -5.44 -6.61 6.12
N ASP A 34 -5.83 -7.88 6.12
CA ASP A 34 -4.84 -8.93 6.33
C ASP A 34 -3.88 -9.03 5.12
N ARG A 35 -2.83 -9.85 5.22
CA ARG A 35 -1.85 -9.95 4.12
C ARG A 35 -2.47 -10.42 2.80
N PRO A 36 -3.26 -11.51 2.74
CA PRO A 36 -3.97 -11.91 1.52
C PRO A 36 -4.79 -10.78 0.89
N GLU A 37 -5.58 -10.05 1.68
CA GLU A 37 -6.40 -8.94 1.20
C GLU A 37 -5.55 -7.77 0.71
N ALA A 38 -4.53 -7.38 1.48
CA ALA A 38 -3.61 -6.31 1.09
C ALA A 38 -2.86 -6.64 -0.21
N LEU A 39 -2.46 -7.90 -0.42
CA LEU A 39 -1.85 -8.37 -1.66
C LEU A 39 -2.81 -8.27 -2.85
N ALA A 40 -4.07 -8.67 -2.67
CA ALA A 40 -5.08 -8.56 -3.72
C ALA A 40 -5.32 -7.09 -4.11
N VAL A 41 -5.46 -6.22 -3.11
CA VAL A 41 -5.67 -4.78 -3.31
C VAL A 41 -4.48 -4.12 -4.00
N VAL A 42 -3.24 -4.41 -3.58
CA VAL A 42 -2.04 -3.86 -4.22
C VAL A 42 -1.91 -4.34 -5.67
N ARG A 43 -2.23 -5.60 -5.94
CA ARG A 43 -2.27 -6.14 -7.30
C ARG A 43 -3.30 -5.43 -8.18
N ASP A 44 -4.50 -5.22 -7.67
CA ASP A 44 -5.56 -4.50 -8.38
C ASP A 44 -5.11 -3.07 -8.69
N MET A 45 -4.56 -2.34 -7.71
CA MET A 45 -4.02 -0.99 -7.91
C MET A 45 -2.90 -0.97 -8.96
N LEU A 46 -1.95 -1.90 -8.92
CA LEU A 46 -0.87 -1.99 -9.90
C LEU A 46 -1.39 -2.32 -11.30
N SER A 47 -2.39 -3.21 -11.41
CA SER A 47 -2.99 -3.56 -12.70
C SER A 47 -3.69 -2.37 -13.37
N ARG A 48 -4.14 -1.37 -12.59
CA ARG A 48 -4.83 -0.18 -13.10
C ARG A 48 -3.98 1.06 -13.12
N CYS A 49 -2.76 0.99 -12.60
CA CYS A 49 -1.85 2.11 -12.57
C CYS A 49 -0.94 2.10 -13.80
N ARG A 50 -0.75 3.24 -14.46
CA ARG A 50 0.13 3.34 -15.63
C ARG A 50 1.55 3.80 -15.26
N ARG A 51 1.69 4.63 -14.22
CA ARG A 51 2.98 5.28 -13.91
C ARG A 51 3.41 5.11 -12.47
N LEU A 52 2.57 5.50 -11.52
CA LEU A 52 2.97 5.60 -10.11
C LEU A 52 1.87 5.16 -9.16
N LEU A 53 2.17 4.15 -8.35
CA LEU A 53 1.43 3.82 -7.15
C LEU A 53 2.21 4.36 -5.95
N ALA A 54 1.59 5.23 -5.17
CA ALA A 54 2.14 5.73 -3.91
C ALA A 54 1.38 5.10 -2.75
N LEU A 55 2.08 4.33 -1.92
CA LEU A 55 1.57 3.70 -0.72
C LEU A 55 2.14 4.41 0.51
N SER A 56 1.31 4.59 1.51
CA SER A 56 1.74 4.98 2.85
C SER A 56 1.01 4.20 3.93
N GLY A 57 1.75 3.82 4.95
CA GLY A 57 1.24 3.07 6.09
C GLY A 57 2.06 3.33 7.34
N PRO A 58 1.65 2.75 8.47
CA PRO A 58 2.40 2.86 9.71
C PRO A 58 3.80 2.28 9.51
N ALA A 59 4.82 2.98 10.00
CA ALA A 59 6.14 2.40 10.13
C ALA A 59 6.23 1.56 11.41
N TRP A 60 7.04 0.51 11.35
CA TRP A 60 7.39 -0.28 12.51
C TRP A 60 8.36 0.53 13.39
N SER A 61 8.09 0.57 14.69
CA SER A 61 8.89 1.34 15.65
C SER A 61 10.24 0.71 15.97
N GLU A 62 10.35 -0.61 15.81
CA GLU A 62 11.57 -1.36 16.18
C GLU A 62 12.54 -1.53 14.99
N GLY A 63 12.12 -1.20 13.77
CA GLY A 63 12.96 -1.38 12.58
C GLY A 63 12.32 -0.93 11.27
N ASP A 64 13.05 -1.14 10.18
CA ASP A 64 12.57 -0.87 8.83
C ASP A 64 11.48 -1.90 8.46
N ASN A 65 10.30 -1.46 8.00
CA ASN A 65 9.21 -2.36 7.61
C ASN A 65 9.66 -3.47 6.63
N ARG A 66 10.69 -3.21 5.84
CA ARG A 66 11.23 -4.17 4.87
C ARG A 66 11.88 -5.40 5.49
N THR A 67 12.26 -5.35 6.76
CA THR A 67 12.81 -6.51 7.47
C THR A 67 11.71 -7.41 8.04
N LEU A 68 10.43 -6.99 7.97
CA LEU A 68 9.31 -7.80 8.42
C LEU A 68 9.08 -8.97 7.45
N ALA A 69 9.20 -10.19 7.97
CA ALA A 69 8.83 -11.41 7.24
C ALA A 69 7.31 -11.58 7.12
N HIS A 70 6.57 -11.10 8.13
CA HIS A 70 5.11 -11.14 8.20
C HIS A 70 4.59 -9.81 8.79
N PRO A 71 3.33 -9.42 8.49
CA PRO A 71 2.76 -8.23 9.11
C PRO A 71 2.72 -8.38 10.63
N VAL A 72 3.03 -7.30 11.32
CA VAL A 72 2.92 -7.22 12.78
C VAL A 72 1.64 -6.45 13.11
N ARG A 73 0.94 -6.84 14.17
CA ARG A 73 -0.20 -6.07 14.67
C ARG A 73 0.30 -4.99 15.63
N ARG A 74 -0.18 -3.77 15.43
CA ARG A 74 0.08 -2.64 16.31
C ARG A 74 -0.77 -2.79 17.57
N GLU A 75 -0.13 -2.77 18.73
CA GLU A 75 -0.83 -3.02 20.01
C GLU A 75 -1.92 -2.01 20.32
N THR A 76 -1.74 -0.75 19.90
CA THR A 76 -2.65 0.34 20.29
C THR A 76 -4.04 0.25 19.65
N ASP A 77 -4.15 -0.27 18.44
CA ASP A 77 -5.41 -0.28 17.67
C ASP A 77 -5.66 -1.57 16.87
N GLY A 78 -4.77 -2.57 16.98
CA GLY A 78 -4.89 -3.84 16.28
C GLY A 78 -4.62 -3.76 14.77
N SER A 79 -4.27 -2.59 14.23
CA SER A 79 -3.96 -2.42 12.80
C SER A 79 -2.68 -3.15 12.40
N PHE A 80 -2.54 -3.49 11.14
CA PHE A 80 -1.37 -4.17 10.60
C PHE A 80 -0.28 -3.20 10.15
N ILE A 81 0.96 -3.57 10.46
CA ILE A 81 2.17 -2.97 9.95
C ILE A 81 2.74 -3.94 8.90
N HIS A 82 2.63 -3.56 7.63
CA HIS A 82 3.08 -4.38 6.51
C HIS A 82 4.48 -4.01 6.04
N ASN A 83 5.16 -5.01 5.48
CA ASN A 83 6.26 -4.81 4.55
C ASN A 83 5.69 -4.35 3.19
N LEU A 84 5.59 -3.03 2.98
CA LEU A 84 4.99 -2.49 1.75
C LEU A 84 5.81 -2.82 0.50
N ASP A 85 7.14 -2.92 0.61
CA ASP A 85 8.01 -3.33 -0.48
C ASP A 85 7.69 -4.77 -0.92
N GLU A 86 7.53 -5.67 0.05
CA GLU A 86 7.14 -7.06 -0.20
C GLU A 86 5.77 -7.15 -0.86
N LEU A 87 4.76 -6.42 -0.35
CA LEU A 87 3.43 -6.39 -0.98
C LEU A 87 3.49 -5.95 -2.43
N VAL A 88 4.27 -4.91 -2.75
CA VAL A 88 4.45 -4.43 -4.12
C VAL A 88 5.11 -5.49 -5.00
N THR A 89 6.22 -6.05 -4.55
CA THR A 89 6.98 -7.04 -5.35
C THR A 89 6.20 -8.34 -5.56
N ALA A 90 5.52 -8.85 -4.53
CA ALA A 90 4.65 -10.03 -4.60
C ALA A 90 3.41 -9.80 -5.46
N SER A 91 2.99 -8.54 -5.63
CA SER A 91 1.87 -8.15 -6.50
C SER A 91 2.29 -7.87 -7.95
N GLY A 92 3.54 -8.19 -8.33
CA GLY A 92 4.04 -7.99 -9.70
C GLY A 92 4.51 -6.57 -10.00
N GLY A 93 4.68 -5.74 -8.96
CA GLY A 93 5.21 -4.39 -9.08
C GLY A 93 6.73 -4.30 -8.95
N GLU A 94 7.20 -3.07 -8.98
CA GLU A 94 8.58 -2.68 -8.73
C GLU A 94 8.59 -1.45 -7.81
N VAL A 95 9.34 -1.50 -6.72
CA VAL A 95 9.60 -0.34 -5.86
C VAL A 95 10.68 0.52 -6.51
N ILE A 96 10.34 1.77 -6.83
CA ILE A 96 11.26 2.74 -7.45
C ILE A 96 11.76 3.79 -6.47
N GLY A 97 11.12 3.89 -5.30
CA GLY A 97 11.53 4.78 -4.23
C GLY A 97 10.84 4.39 -2.94
N ARG A 98 11.50 4.65 -1.82
CA ARG A 98 10.95 4.41 -0.49
C ARG A 98 11.48 5.46 0.48
N ARG A 99 10.68 5.76 1.48
CA ARG A 99 11.09 6.63 2.58
C ARG A 99 10.55 6.08 3.88
N TRP A 100 11.47 5.79 4.79
CA TRP A 100 11.17 5.39 6.16
C TRP A 100 11.65 6.50 7.07
N GLU A 101 10.74 7.05 7.86
CA GLU A 101 11.08 8.14 8.80
C GLU A 101 11.57 7.60 10.16
N GLY A 102 11.59 6.27 10.35
CA GLY A 102 12.18 5.64 11.54
C GLY A 102 11.51 6.05 12.84
N ALA A 103 12.32 6.36 13.85
CA ALA A 103 11.87 6.81 15.16
C ALA A 103 11.29 8.25 15.15
N ARG A 104 11.39 8.98 14.03
CA ARG A 104 10.81 10.31 13.91
C ARG A 104 9.30 10.19 13.81
N GLN A 105 8.62 10.54 14.89
CA GLN A 105 7.16 10.58 14.95
C GLN A 105 6.66 11.99 14.62
N VAL A 106 5.57 12.05 13.84
CA VAL A 106 4.72 13.23 13.68
C VAL A 106 3.36 12.84 14.22
N ASP A 107 2.85 13.60 15.20
CA ASP A 107 1.60 13.31 15.91
C ASP A 107 1.54 11.88 16.49
N GLY A 108 2.67 11.36 16.98
CA GLY A 108 2.76 10.01 17.56
C GLY A 108 2.85 8.87 16.55
N HIS A 109 2.87 9.18 15.25
CA HIS A 109 2.96 8.19 14.19
C HIS A 109 4.25 8.32 13.38
N THR A 110 4.88 7.18 13.08
CA THR A 110 5.90 7.11 12.04
C THR A 110 5.27 6.56 10.76
N ILE A 111 5.70 7.07 9.61
CA ILE A 111 5.12 6.72 8.31
C ILE A 111 6.17 6.05 7.44
N TYR A 112 5.76 4.98 6.78
CA TYR A 112 6.52 4.30 5.74
C TYR A 112 5.89 4.62 4.38
N PHE A 113 6.67 5.21 3.48
CA PHE A 113 6.26 5.53 2.11
C PHE A 113 6.92 4.61 1.10
N VAL A 114 6.13 4.11 0.14
CA VAL A 114 6.61 3.35 -1.01
C VAL A 114 6.07 3.97 -2.29
N PHE A 115 6.95 4.22 -3.24
CA PHE A 115 6.65 4.62 -4.60
C PHE A 115 6.96 3.44 -5.50
N ALA A 116 5.95 3.00 -6.25
CA ALA A 116 6.01 1.80 -7.06
C ALA A 116 5.47 2.04 -8.47
N ARG A 117 5.86 1.16 -9.39
CA ARG A 117 5.28 1.07 -10.73
C ARG A 117 4.92 -0.38 -11.06
N PRO A 118 4.00 -0.63 -12.00
CA PRO A 118 3.81 -1.95 -12.56
C PRO A 118 5.09 -2.41 -13.28
N ARG A 119 5.49 -3.67 -13.13
CA ARG A 119 6.66 -4.22 -13.82
C ARG A 119 6.41 -4.49 -15.30
N CYS A 120 5.19 -4.90 -15.63
CA CYS A 120 4.68 -5.00 -16.99
C CYS A 120 3.61 -3.92 -17.20
N ARG A 121 3.59 -3.28 -18.37
CA ARG A 121 2.49 -2.35 -18.69
C ARG A 121 1.18 -3.15 -18.65
N PRO A 122 0.13 -2.64 -17.98
CA PRO A 122 -1.19 -3.20 -18.16
C PRO A 122 -1.58 -3.09 -19.64
N ALA A 123 -2.14 -4.17 -20.17
CA ALA A 123 -2.56 -4.28 -21.56
C ALA A 123 -3.60 -3.22 -21.94
#